data_AF-A0A970DU74-F1
#
_entry.id   AF-A0A970DU74-F1
#
_cell.length_a   1.000
_cell.length_b   1.000
_cell.length_c   1.000
_cell.angle_alpha   90.00
_cell.angle_beta   90.00
_cell.angle_gamma   90.00
#
_symmetry.space_group_name_H-M   'P 1'
#
loop_
_entity.id
_entity.type
_entity.pdbx_description
1 polymer ?
#
loop_
_entity_poly.entity_id
_entity_poly.type
_entity_poly.pdbx_seq_one_letter_code
_entity_poly.pdbx_strand_id
1 'polypeptide(L)'
;MIEVLFLETIIELLRESASRFTSHPSAGLRIIAGILLGVASMSTGMVSCVTIVVSTVTLIASLSLPPWGLGLPARILKFTALFFAALFGILGLIVTASVTFAHLVTLESLGQPYFQPLIPFKPGKYDRKKRP
;
A
#
# COMPACT_ATOMS: atom_id res chain seq x y z
N MET A 1 -12.24 6.27 11.86
CA MET A 1 -11.88 4.92 11.35
C MET A 1 -12.87 4.43 10.30
N ILE A 2 -14.18 4.49 10.57
CA ILE A 2 -15.19 4.06 9.57
C ILE A 2 -15.09 4.85 8.25
N GLU A 3 -14.90 6.17 8.31
CA GLU A 3 -14.69 7.01 7.12
C GLU A 3 -13.49 6.55 6.28
N VAL A 4 -12.37 6.24 6.94
CA VAL A 4 -11.12 5.79 6.28
C VAL A 4 -11.33 4.43 5.64
N LEU A 5 -11.92 3.48 6.36
CA LEU A 5 -12.22 2.15 5.82
C LEU A 5 -13.14 2.22 4.60
N PHE A 6 -14.18 3.05 4.68
CA PHE A 6 -15.11 3.27 3.56
C PHE A 6 -14.37 3.82 2.34
N LEU A 7 -13.62 4.91 2.53
CA LEU A 7 -12.96 5.60 1.42
C LEU A 7 -11.84 4.77 0.80
N GLU A 8 -11.04 4.05 1.59
CA GLU A 8 -10.01 3.13 1.10
C GLU A 8 -10.60 1.93 0.36
N THR A 9 -11.75 1.40 0.80
CA THR A 9 -12.45 0.33 0.09
C THR A 9 -12.90 0.79 -1.29
N ILE A 10 -13.48 1.99 -1.38
CA ILE A 10 -13.93 2.54 -2.67
C ILE A 10 -12.73 2.79 -3.60
N ILE A 11 -11.63 3.33 -3.08
CA ILE A 11 -10.41 3.53 -3.86
C ILE A 11 -9.91 2.20 -4.47
N GLU A 12 -9.93 1.12 -3.70
CA GLU A 12 -9.48 -0.19 -4.20
C GLU A 12 -10.46 -0.76 -5.24
N LEU A 13 -11.77 -0.64 -5.02
CA LEU A 13 -12.80 -1.04 -6.00
C LEU A 13 -12.69 -0.27 -7.31
N LEU A 14 -12.43 1.04 -7.24
CA LEU A 14 -12.19 1.88 -8.42
C LEU A 14 -10.93 1.43 -9.17
N ARG A 15 -9.87 1.08 -8.44
CA ARG A 15 -8.62 0.60 -9.03
C ARG A 15 -8.79 -0.75 -9.72
N GLU A 16 -9.53 -1.66 -9.10
CA GLU A 16 -9.79 -2.99 -9.65
C GLU A 16 -10.70 -2.91 -10.89
N SER A 17 -11.73 -2.06 -10.82
CA SER A 17 -12.60 -1.76 -11.94
C SER A 17 -11.81 -1.17 -13.12
N ALA A 18 -10.95 -0.18 -12.85
CA ALA A 18 -10.13 0.45 -13.89
C ALA A 18 -9.14 -0.53 -14.56
N SER A 19 -8.63 -1.53 -13.82
CA SER A 19 -7.75 -2.56 -14.38
C SER A 19 -8.45 -3.50 -15.36
N ARG A 20 -9.78 -3.62 -15.27
CA ARG A 20 -10.60 -4.49 -16.11
C ARG A 20 -11.00 -3.83 -17.43
N PHE A 21 -10.83 -2.51 -17.57
CA PHE A 21 -11.04 -1.81 -18.84
C PHE A 21 -9.79 -1.96 -19.71
N THR A 22 -9.89 -2.80 -20.75
CA THR A 22 -8.81 -3.15 -21.69
C THR A 22 -8.66 -2.16 -22.84
N SER A 23 -9.69 -1.37 -23.12
CA SER A 23 -9.61 -0.24 -24.04
C SER A 23 -8.90 0.94 -23.35
N HIS A 24 -8.37 1.85 -24.16
CA HIS A 24 -7.46 2.91 -23.71
C HIS A 24 -8.00 3.98 -22.71
N PRO A 25 -9.27 4.05 -22.18
CA PRO A 25 -9.65 5.12 -21.25
C PRO A 25 -9.54 4.80 -19.74
N SER A 26 -8.84 3.75 -19.31
CA SER A 26 -8.77 3.36 -17.88
C SER A 26 -8.22 4.44 -16.94
N ALA A 27 -7.34 5.31 -17.44
CA ALA A 27 -6.80 6.43 -16.65
C ALA A 27 -7.84 7.55 -16.41
N GLY A 28 -8.60 7.94 -17.44
CA GLY A 28 -9.60 9.00 -17.34
C GLY A 28 -10.76 8.64 -16.40
N LEU A 29 -11.20 7.38 -16.44
CA LEU A 29 -12.26 6.87 -15.56
C LEU A 29 -11.89 7.01 -14.07
N ARG A 30 -10.64 6.71 -13.70
CA ARG A 30 -10.16 6.81 -12.31
C ARG A 30 -10.17 8.24 -11.80
N ILE A 31 -9.81 9.20 -12.66
CA ILE A 31 -9.77 10.62 -12.32
C ILE A 31 -11.20 11.13 -12.10
N ILE A 32 -12.10 10.89 -13.05
CA ILE A 32 -13.50 11.34 -12.96
C ILE A 32 -14.19 10.71 -11.75
N ALA A 33 -14.03 9.40 -11.54
CA ALA A 33 -14.65 8.70 -10.41
C ALA A 33 -14.11 9.18 -9.06
N GLY A 34 -12.80 9.40 -8.93
CA GLY A 34 -12.19 9.91 -7.70
C GLY A 34 -12.66 11.32 -7.34
N ILE A 35 -12.73 12.23 -8.32
CA ILE A 35 -13.24 13.60 -8.12
C ILE A 35 -14.71 13.57 -7.72
N LEU A 36 -15.55 12.81 -8.45
CA LEU A 36 -16.98 12.71 -8.17
C LEU A 36 -17.23 12.15 -6.77
N LEU A 37 -16.50 11.11 -6.37
CA LEU A 37 -16.59 10.54 -5.03
C LEU A 37 -16.21 11.55 -3.95
N GLY A 38 -15.13 12.32 -4.15
CA GLY A 38 -14.67 13.33 -3.21
C GLY A 38 -15.70 14.44 -3.02
N VAL A 39 -16.20 15.00 -4.13
CA VAL A 39 -17.21 16.06 -4.11
C VAL A 39 -18.52 15.56 -3.47
N ALA A 40 -18.96 14.34 -3.82
CA ALA A 40 -20.18 13.74 -3.27
C ALA A 40 -20.05 13.39 -1.77
N SER A 41 -18.90 12.88 -1.34
CA SER A 41 -18.68 12.52 0.07
C SER A 41 -18.60 13.76 0.96
N MET A 42 -18.02 14.85 0.47
CA MET A 42 -17.97 16.13 1.18
C MET A 42 -19.33 16.80 1.24
N SER A 43 -20.08 16.82 0.13
CA SER A 43 -21.38 17.50 0.07
C SER A 43 -22.46 16.83 0.92
N THR A 44 -22.35 15.51 1.12
CA THR A 44 -23.25 14.71 1.98
C THR A 44 -22.86 14.75 3.45
N GLY A 45 -21.68 15.29 3.80
CA GLY A 45 -21.15 15.26 5.16
C GLY A 45 -20.78 13.86 5.65
N MET A 46 -20.71 12.86 4.77
CA MET A 46 -20.37 11.48 5.14
C MET A 46 -18.90 11.33 5.56
N VAL A 47 -18.01 12.15 5.00
CA VAL A 47 -16.56 12.09 5.24
C VAL A 47 -16.00 13.50 5.43
N SER A 48 -15.14 13.66 6.42
CA SER A 48 -14.44 14.92 6.67
C SER A 48 -13.38 15.23 5.60
N CYS A 49 -13.21 16.52 5.26
CA CYS A 49 -12.14 16.98 4.38
C CYS A 49 -10.76 16.48 4.81
N VAL A 50 -10.50 16.44 6.12
CA VAL A 50 -9.22 15.98 6.67
C VAL A 50 -8.98 14.52 6.32
N THR A 51 -10.01 13.67 6.47
CA THR A 51 -9.93 12.25 6.15
C THR A 51 -9.66 12.01 4.66
N ILE A 52 -10.29 12.80 3.78
CA ILE A 52 -10.07 12.74 2.33
C ILE A 52 -8.63 13.10 1.99
N VAL A 53 -8.08 14.17 2.58
CA VAL A 53 -6.69 14.59 2.34
C VAL A 53 -5.72 13.49 2.76
N VAL A 54 -5.87 12.93 3.97
CA VAL A 54 -5.00 11.86 4.47
C VAL A 54 -5.06 10.63 3.56
N SER A 55 -6.25 10.17 3.18
CA SER A 55 -6.39 9.01 2.28
C SER A 55 -5.87 9.29 0.86
N THR A 56 -5.98 10.53 0.36
CA THR A 56 -5.39 10.90 -0.93
C THR A 56 -3.86 10.82 -0.91
N VAL A 57 -3.22 11.25 0.19
CA VAL A 57 -1.78 11.09 0.38
C VAL A 57 -1.41 9.61 0.41
N THR A 58 -2.17 8.79 1.14
CA THR A 58 -1.99 7.33 1.18
C THR A 58 -2.16 6.69 -0.21
N LEU A 59 -3.15 7.13 -1.00
CA LEU A 59 -3.37 6.68 -2.36
C LEU A 59 -2.17 7.00 -3.26
N ILE A 60 -1.65 8.23 -3.20
CA ILE A 60 -0.48 8.65 -3.98
C ILE A 60 0.75 7.84 -3.59
N ALA A 61 1.00 7.65 -2.28
CA ALA A 61 2.07 6.79 -1.80
C ALA A 61 1.91 5.35 -2.30
N SER A 62 0.68 4.85 -2.36
CA SER A 62 0.38 3.52 -2.90
C SER A 62 0.68 3.37 -4.39
N LEU A 63 0.79 4.47 -5.16
CA LEU A 63 1.15 4.45 -6.58
C LEU A 63 2.67 4.31 -6.80
N SER A 64 3.49 4.62 -5.81
CA SER A 64 4.94 4.45 -5.88
C SER A 64 5.39 2.98 -5.83
N LEU A 65 4.50 2.07 -5.42
CA LEU A 65 4.80 0.64 -5.33
C LEU A 65 4.76 -0.03 -6.73
N PRO A 66 5.81 -0.78 -7.11
CA PRO A 66 5.83 -1.48 -8.39
C PRO A 66 4.75 -2.58 -8.46
N PRO A 67 3.99 -2.66 -9.58
CA PRO A 67 2.80 -3.53 -9.66
C PRO A 67 3.13 -5.02 -9.67
N TRP A 68 4.26 -5.44 -10.25
CA TRP A 68 4.59 -6.85 -10.48
C TRP A 68 5.23 -7.58 -9.29
N GLY A 69 5.31 -6.97 -8.11
CA GLY A 69 5.88 -7.66 -6.94
C GLY A 69 5.39 -7.14 -5.59
N LEU A 70 5.28 -5.82 -5.42
CA LEU A 70 4.90 -5.22 -4.12
C LEU A 70 3.49 -4.64 -4.11
N GLY A 71 2.88 -4.42 -5.28
CA GLY A 71 1.56 -3.80 -5.39
C GLY A 71 0.45 -4.54 -4.64
N LEU A 72 0.24 -5.83 -4.94
CA LEU A 72 -0.82 -6.63 -4.29
C LEU A 72 -0.55 -6.90 -2.79
N PRO A 73 0.66 -7.34 -2.38
CA PRO A 73 0.95 -7.57 -0.97
C PRO A 73 0.77 -6.31 -0.12
N ALA A 74 1.24 -5.16 -0.58
CA ALA A 74 1.12 -3.90 0.16
C ALA A 74 -0.35 -3.46 0.35
N ARG A 75 -1.24 -3.75 -0.62
CA ARG A 75 -2.67 -3.44 -0.50
C ARG A 75 -3.34 -4.31 0.55
N ILE A 76 -3.10 -5.61 0.52
CA ILE A 76 -3.62 -6.55 1.53
C ILE A 76 -3.12 -6.13 2.91
N LEU A 77 -1.83 -5.81 3.03
CA LEU A 77 -1.22 -5.39 4.28
C LEU A 77 -1.82 -4.08 4.82
N LYS A 78 -2.13 -3.12 3.94
CA LYS A 78 -2.84 -1.88 4.28
C LYS A 78 -4.23 -2.17 4.84
N PHE A 79 -5.02 -3.03 4.21
CA PHE A 79 -6.35 -3.39 4.73
C PHE A 79 -6.26 -4.11 6.08
N THR A 80 -5.29 -5.03 6.25
CA THR A 80 -5.03 -5.67 7.54
C THR A 80 -4.65 -4.62 8.60
N ALA A 81 -3.74 -3.71 8.29
CA ALA A 81 -3.33 -2.66 9.23
C ALA A 81 -4.50 -1.75 9.62
N LEU A 82 -5.35 -1.35 8.66
CA LEU A 82 -6.55 -0.55 8.93
C LEU A 82 -7.58 -1.31 9.77
N PHE A 83 -7.76 -2.61 9.53
CA PHE A 83 -8.67 -3.45 10.31
C PHE A 83 -8.21 -3.56 11.78
N PHE A 84 -6.95 -3.88 12.02
CA PHE A 84 -6.39 -3.91 13.38
C PHE A 84 -6.37 -2.52 14.03
N ALA A 85 -6.12 -1.45 13.25
CA ALA A 85 -6.21 -0.08 13.74
C ALA A 85 -7.65 0.33 14.12
N ALA A 86 -8.65 -0.19 13.43
CA ALA A 86 -10.05 0.08 13.76
C ALA A 86 -10.47 -0.60 15.07
N LEU A 87 -9.93 -1.78 15.38
CA LEU A 87 -10.22 -2.52 16.62
C LEU A 87 -9.41 -2.04 17.83
N PHE A 88 -8.10 -1.83 17.65
CA PHE A 88 -7.16 -1.59 18.73
C PHE A 88 -6.49 -0.21 18.68
N GLY A 89 -6.87 0.65 17.72
CA GLY A 89 -6.28 1.97 17.55
C GLY A 89 -4.80 1.90 17.15
N ILE A 90 -3.98 2.77 17.75
CA ILE A 90 -2.53 2.84 17.49
C ILE A 90 -1.81 1.52 17.83
N LEU A 91 -2.30 0.77 18.83
CA LEU A 91 -1.72 -0.52 19.20
C LEU A 91 -1.86 -1.54 18.06
N GLY A 92 -2.99 -1.52 17.35
CA GLY A 92 -3.20 -2.36 16.18
C GLY A 92 -2.21 -2.08 15.07
N LEU A 93 -1.91 -0.81 14.81
CA LEU A 93 -0.89 -0.42 13.82
C LEU A 93 0.50 -0.90 14.22
N ILE A 94 0.88 -0.76 15.49
CA ILE A 94 2.19 -1.22 15.98
C ILE A 94 2.31 -2.73 15.80
N VAL A 95 1.29 -3.50 16.21
CA VAL A 95 1.29 -4.96 16.09
C VAL A 95 1.40 -5.40 14.62
N THR A 96 0.57 -4.85 13.74
CA THR A 96 0.63 -5.21 12.31
C THR A 96 1.98 -4.83 11.69
N ALA A 97 2.55 -3.67 12.05
CA ALA A 97 3.87 -3.26 11.57
C ALA A 97 4.98 -4.20 12.08
N SER A 98 4.98 -4.56 13.36
CA SER A 98 5.96 -5.49 13.94
C SER A 98 5.88 -6.88 13.32
N VAL A 99 4.67 -7.43 13.14
CA VAL A 99 4.47 -8.74 12.48
C VAL A 99 4.96 -8.71 11.03
N THR A 100 4.66 -7.62 10.31
CA THR A 100 5.14 -7.44 8.93
C THR A 100 6.66 -7.40 8.88
N PHE A 101 7.29 -6.65 9.79
CA PHE A 101 8.74 -6.55 9.84
C PHE A 101 9.40 -7.89 10.16
N ALA A 102 8.88 -8.62 11.15
CA ALA A 102 9.34 -9.96 11.48
C ALA A 102 9.24 -10.91 10.28
N HIS A 103 8.12 -10.86 9.54
CA HIS A 103 7.95 -11.68 8.34
C HIS A 103 8.97 -11.33 7.24
N LEU A 104 9.21 -10.05 6.98
CA LEU A 104 10.18 -9.60 5.98
C LEU A 104 11.62 -10.06 6.29
N VAL A 105 12.00 -10.16 7.56
CA VAL A 105 13.33 -10.64 7.96
C VAL A 105 13.53 -12.14 7.66
N THR A 106 12.45 -12.92 7.65
CA THR A 106 12.49 -14.35 7.32
C THR A 106 12.51 -14.64 5.81
N LEU A 107 12.27 -13.64 4.97
CA LEU A 107 12.22 -13.83 3.51
C LEU A 107 13.63 -13.87 2.91
N GLU A 108 13.82 -14.80 1.98
CA GLU A 108 15.02 -14.90 1.14
C GLU A 108 14.65 -14.53 -0.31
N SER A 109 15.39 -13.60 -0.90
CA SER A 109 15.34 -13.23 -2.32
C SER A 109 16.51 -13.87 -3.06
N LEU A 110 16.23 -14.78 -3.99
CA LEU A 110 17.25 -15.45 -4.82
C LEU A 110 18.38 -16.09 -3.98
N GLY A 111 18.05 -16.66 -2.83
CA GLY A 111 18.99 -17.30 -1.90
C GLY A 111 19.80 -16.33 -1.02
N GLN A 112 19.44 -15.03 -1.01
CA GLN A 112 20.01 -14.04 -0.10
C GLN A 112 18.91 -13.41 0.77
N PRO A 113 19.17 -13.06 2.04
CA PRO A 113 18.18 -12.40 2.89
C PRO A 113 17.61 -11.13 2.25
N TYR A 114 16.29 -10.93 2.34
CA TYR A 114 15.60 -9.79 1.72
C TYR A 114 16.15 -8.43 2.18
N PHE A 115 16.68 -8.36 3.39
CA PHE A 115 17.29 -7.16 3.97
C PHE A 115 18.80 -7.01 3.71
N GLN A 116 19.43 -7.82 2.86
CA GLN A 116 20.84 -7.62 2.55
C GLN A 116 21.03 -6.27 1.81
N PRO A 117 21.96 -5.38 2.23
CA PRO A 117 23.10 -5.58 3.13
C PRO A 117 22.88 -5.16 4.60
N LEU A 118 21.69 -4.71 5.00
CA LEU A 118 21.39 -4.35 6.39
C LEU A 118 21.54 -5.57 7.32
N ILE A 119 21.03 -6.74 6.90
CA ILE A 119 21.05 -7.98 7.69
C ILE A 119 21.22 -9.19 6.75
N PRO A 120 22.26 -10.06 6.93
CA PRO A 120 23.44 -9.86 7.77
C PRO A 120 24.31 -8.74 7.19
N PHE A 121 24.82 -7.87 8.06
CA PHE A 121 25.77 -6.83 7.67
C PHE A 121 27.06 -7.47 7.15
N LYS A 122 27.13 -7.70 5.85
CA LYS A 122 28.33 -8.13 5.13
C LYS A 122 28.93 -6.88 4.49
N PRO A 123 29.88 -6.18 5.14
CA PRO A 123 30.62 -5.11 4.47
C PRO A 123 31.24 -5.72 3.22
N GLY A 124 30.91 -5.17 2.06
CA GLY A 124 31.19 -5.77 0.77
C GLY A 124 32.66 -6.18 0.63
N LYS A 125 32.96 -7.46 0.82
CA LYS A 125 34.18 -8.04 0.29
C LYS A 125 33.95 -8.14 -1.22
N TYR A 126 34.48 -7.15 -1.93
CA TYR A 126 34.63 -7.17 -3.38
C TYR A 126 35.58 -8.34 -3.71
N ASP A 127 35.00 -9.53 -3.92
CA ASP A 127 35.76 -10.74 -4.21
C ASP A 127 36.34 -10.64 -5.63
N ARG A 128 37.58 -10.14 -5.68
CA ARG A 128 38.37 -9.97 -6.90
C ARG A 128 38.96 -11.30 -7.42
N LYS A 129 38.60 -12.47 -6.86
CA LYS A 129 39.25 -13.77 -7.16
C LYS A 129 38.46 -14.75 -8.03
N LYS A 130 37.50 -14.30 -8.84
CA LYS A 130 36.94 -15.14 -9.92
C LYS A 130 36.89 -14.37 -11.24
N ARG A 131 38.04 -14.31 -11.91
CA ARG A 131 38.10 -14.21 -13.38
C ARG A 131 39.09 -15.28 -13.84
N PRO A 132 38.65 -16.27 -14.65
CA PRO A 132 39.59 -17.06 -15.44
C PRO A 132 40.31 -16.17 -16.47
#